data_AF-A0AAC9I5C5-F1
#
_entry.id   AF-A0AAC9I5C5-F1
#
_cell.length_a   1.000
_cell.length_b   1.000
_cell.length_c   1.000
_cell.angle_alpha   90.00
_cell.angle_beta   90.00
_cell.angle_gamma   90.00
#
_symmetry.space_group_name_H-M   'P 1'
#
loop_
_entity.id
_entity.type
_entity.pdbx_description
1 polymer ?
#
loop_
_entity_poly.entity_id
_entity_poly.type
_entity_poly.pdbx_seq_one_letter_code
_entity_poly.pdbx_strand_id
1 'polypeptide(L)'
;MKVKKENINKMLVCMFLVVISFQCFSQQEAAIYTAFKKDSKKCDLPDFSYAGYRYGEQPVPNITKNVIDVTKFGIKTNTMKDQTKEVQQLIDKVGADGGGVLYFPKGVYYFNMNPREKQFLQINHSNVVLRGEENSSNGTVFFDGYPLTQDDVSPWLSPALIQTATKLQRTESFWGIDYPKNATNNSEVISTNAGVVNGEIQEAKILTQFIKNAKKGDRTLWLKSSEHLSANDYVLLGLYNSDETGTLIKSIISPITAFYDFEASAKSAGPSSAPSYQWLVQIESINKNKITLKQPLRRDFDLKYKPVVAKAEMLSEIGIENIYLKSGWAGYYCHHGCEGGGKYQGQEMDYGWNAINFCRVANGWIKNVTLENFTSPIYLLDSRNVTVDGAEFLGFDGHSGVKIYSHACDNLIQNLNFKNNFTHVLSGEGNAYGNVFRNVDYKAVSGKPGLFDFHGFSDRRFSPPAENLFENIKGLNKISGGGAPNNLPHTANFNTWWNVELADFNDKDSEMFYSWQSPVKGLVKDNLSHQMYPKSILAGVYQPQFEVTINGNQADTNDEWIYTENFNKGKVYPLSLYDAQLKMRLNKVTK
;
A
#
# COMPACT_ATOMS: atom_id res chain seq x y z
N MET A 1 79.33 -36.51 38.90
CA MET A 1 78.91 -37.63 39.77
C MET A 1 77.90 -37.08 40.78
N LYS A 2 76.70 -37.69 40.89
CA LYS A 2 75.55 -37.41 41.82
C LYS A 2 74.82 -36.05 41.57
N VAL A 3 73.56 -35.95 41.09
CA VAL A 3 72.23 -36.54 41.38
C VAL A 3 71.44 -35.81 42.49
N LYS A 4 70.24 -35.30 42.10
CA LYS A 4 68.99 -34.99 42.88
C LYS A 4 68.99 -33.75 43.81
N LYS A 5 67.88 -33.02 44.06
CA LYS A 5 66.50 -32.85 43.53
C LYS A 5 65.85 -31.73 44.41
N GLU A 6 64.82 -31.05 43.89
CA GLU A 6 63.69 -30.38 44.62
C GLU A 6 64.05 -29.09 45.42
N ASN A 7 63.29 -27.98 45.44
CA ASN A 7 61.85 -27.73 45.27
C ASN A 7 61.57 -26.33 44.67
N ILE A 8 60.55 -26.26 43.81
CA ILE A 8 59.91 -25.03 43.32
C ILE A 8 58.69 -24.74 44.21
N ASN A 9 58.58 -23.52 44.76
CA ASN A 9 57.32 -23.03 45.32
C ASN A 9 57.08 -21.55 44.97
N LYS A 10 56.19 -21.38 43.98
CA LYS A 10 55.04 -20.46 43.90
C LYS A 10 55.20 -19.03 44.45
N MET A 11 55.08 -18.04 43.55
CA MET A 11 54.28 -16.85 43.83
C MET A 11 53.51 -16.41 42.57
N LEU A 12 52.22 -16.13 42.78
CA LEU A 12 51.16 -15.87 41.82
C LEU A 12 51.39 -14.60 40.97
N VAL A 13 51.04 -14.68 39.69
CA VAL A 13 50.65 -13.52 38.87
C VAL A 13 49.13 -13.55 38.73
N CYS A 14 48.44 -12.57 39.32
CA CYS A 14 47.01 -12.35 39.14
C CYS A 14 46.75 -11.72 37.77
N MET A 15 46.18 -12.50 36.85
CA MET A 15 45.71 -12.01 35.55
C MET A 15 44.21 -11.66 35.69
N PHE A 16 43.88 -10.37 35.63
CA PHE A 16 42.49 -9.89 35.58
C PHE A 16 41.90 -10.21 34.20
N LEU A 17 41.07 -11.24 34.13
CA LEU A 17 40.21 -11.53 32.97
C LEU A 17 38.93 -10.68 33.11
N VAL A 18 38.85 -9.57 32.38
CA VAL A 18 37.60 -8.84 32.17
C VAL A 18 36.77 -9.67 31.20
N VAL A 19 35.87 -10.50 31.73
CA VAL A 19 34.83 -11.16 30.95
C VAL A 19 33.75 -10.12 30.67
N ILE A 20 33.77 -9.55 29.46
CA ILE A 20 32.62 -8.80 28.94
C ILE A 20 31.55 -9.83 28.60
N SER A 21 30.67 -10.11 29.56
CA SER A 21 29.45 -10.87 29.33
C SER A 21 28.52 -10.01 28.46
N PHE A 22 28.53 -10.23 27.15
CA PHE A 22 27.38 -9.87 26.33
C PHE A 22 26.21 -10.70 26.83
N GLN A 23 25.32 -10.09 27.60
CA GLN A 23 23.98 -10.64 27.78
C GLN A 23 23.30 -10.57 26.41
N CYS A 24 23.40 -11.65 25.63
CA CYS A 24 22.42 -11.92 24.59
C CYS A 24 21.08 -12.07 25.31
N PHE A 25 20.32 -10.97 25.43
CA PHE A 25 18.89 -11.08 25.65
C PHE A 25 18.37 -11.88 24.46
N SER A 26 18.09 -13.17 24.67
CA SER A 26 17.31 -13.97 23.74
C SER A 26 15.96 -13.27 23.65
N GLN A 27 15.78 -12.44 22.62
CA GLN A 27 14.53 -11.74 22.39
C GLN A 27 13.46 -12.80 22.28
N GLN A 28 12.50 -12.77 23.22
CA GLN A 28 11.41 -13.73 23.23
C GLN A 28 10.66 -13.63 21.91
N GLU A 29 10.43 -14.77 21.27
CA GLU A 29 9.63 -14.81 20.06
C GLU A 29 8.22 -14.34 20.38
N ALA A 30 7.70 -13.46 19.54
CA ALA A 30 6.38 -12.89 19.71
C ALA A 30 5.32 -14.00 19.75
N ALA A 31 4.49 -14.00 20.80
CA ALA A 31 3.48 -14.99 21.05
C ALA A 31 2.48 -15.10 19.89
N ILE A 32 2.09 -13.97 19.29
CA ILE A 32 1.20 -13.96 18.13
C ILE A 32 1.84 -14.63 16.90
N TYR A 33 3.15 -14.47 16.71
CA TYR A 33 3.89 -15.16 15.66
C TYR A 33 4.06 -16.65 15.96
N THR A 34 4.31 -17.04 17.21
CA THR A 34 4.30 -18.45 17.62
C THR A 34 2.94 -19.10 17.34
N ALA A 35 1.83 -18.40 17.61
CA ALA A 35 0.47 -18.86 17.29
C ALA A 35 0.26 -19.02 15.78
N PHE A 36 0.72 -18.06 14.98
CA PHE A 36 0.69 -18.13 13.51
C PHE A 36 1.41 -19.36 12.96
N LYS A 37 2.61 -19.67 13.48
CA LYS A 37 3.37 -20.87 13.07
C LYS A 37 2.63 -22.16 13.41
N LYS A 38 1.88 -22.19 14.51
CA LYS A 38 1.11 -23.36 14.96
C LYS A 38 -0.09 -23.64 14.06
N ASP A 39 -0.91 -22.63 13.79
CA ASP A 39 -2.07 -22.74 12.89
C ASP A 39 -2.46 -21.37 12.33
N SER A 40 -1.91 -21.01 11.17
CA SER A 40 -2.16 -19.73 10.52
C SER A 40 -3.62 -19.54 10.09
N LYS A 41 -4.41 -20.62 9.94
CA LYS A 41 -5.83 -20.52 9.55
C LYS A 41 -6.72 -20.02 10.69
N LYS A 42 -6.30 -20.26 11.94
CA LYS A 42 -7.03 -19.86 13.16
C LYS A 42 -6.39 -18.68 13.88
N CYS A 43 -5.29 -18.15 13.33
CA CYS A 43 -4.60 -17.00 13.88
C CYS A 43 -5.19 -15.70 13.32
N ASP A 44 -5.21 -14.67 14.15
CA ASP A 44 -5.57 -13.31 13.75
C ASP A 44 -4.45 -12.61 12.98
N LEU A 45 -3.19 -13.02 13.16
CA LEU A 45 -2.06 -12.51 12.39
C LEU A 45 -2.18 -12.91 10.91
N PRO A 46 -2.29 -11.96 9.97
CA PRO A 46 -2.37 -12.27 8.55
C PRO A 46 -1.07 -12.87 8.00
N ASP A 47 -1.18 -13.60 6.88
CA ASP A 47 -0.03 -14.10 6.14
C ASP A 47 0.38 -13.06 5.07
N PHE A 48 1.43 -12.30 5.36
CA PHE A 48 1.96 -11.25 4.49
C PHE A 48 2.95 -11.79 3.44
N SER A 49 3.29 -13.09 3.50
CA SER A 49 4.35 -13.67 2.67
C SER A 49 4.06 -13.73 1.18
N TYR A 50 2.84 -13.39 0.75
CA TYR A 50 2.43 -13.35 -0.65
C TYR A 50 2.65 -11.98 -1.29
N ALA A 51 3.09 -10.97 -0.53
CA ALA A 51 3.32 -9.63 -1.06
C ALA A 51 4.59 -9.54 -1.93
N GLY A 52 4.54 -8.68 -2.94
CA GLY A 52 5.66 -8.34 -3.82
C GLY A 52 5.71 -9.13 -5.13
N TYR A 53 6.67 -8.77 -5.98
CA TYR A 53 6.91 -9.32 -7.31
C TYR A 53 6.88 -10.85 -7.28
N ARG A 54 6.01 -11.44 -8.11
CA ARG A 54 5.83 -12.89 -8.22
C ARG A 54 5.70 -13.56 -6.85
N TYR A 55 4.94 -12.94 -5.94
CA TYR A 55 4.69 -13.44 -4.60
C TYR A 55 5.97 -13.59 -3.75
N GLY A 56 7.06 -12.88 -4.04
CA GLY A 56 8.35 -13.12 -3.38
C GLY A 56 8.97 -14.50 -3.69
N GLU A 57 8.43 -15.23 -4.67
CA GLU A 57 8.98 -16.52 -5.14
C GLU A 57 10.14 -16.31 -6.12
N GLN A 58 10.24 -15.11 -6.70
CA GLN A 58 11.29 -14.72 -7.64
C GLN A 58 11.76 -13.30 -7.32
N PRO A 59 13.06 -12.99 -7.52
CA PRO A 59 13.52 -11.61 -7.44
C PRO A 59 12.99 -10.78 -8.61
N VAL A 60 12.90 -9.47 -8.43
CA VAL A 60 12.68 -8.51 -9.54
C VAL A 60 13.75 -8.75 -10.62
N PRO A 61 13.37 -8.90 -11.89
CA PRO A 61 14.28 -9.34 -12.95
C PRO A 61 15.28 -8.24 -13.34
N ASN A 62 16.50 -8.65 -13.71
CA ASN A 62 17.44 -7.78 -14.43
C ASN A 62 17.37 -8.08 -15.94
N ILE A 63 16.58 -7.32 -16.68
CA ILE A 63 16.34 -7.58 -18.11
C ILE A 63 17.49 -7.04 -18.96
N THR A 64 18.21 -7.92 -19.65
CA THR A 64 19.36 -7.58 -20.51
C THR A 64 19.08 -7.77 -22.01
N LYS A 65 17.91 -8.29 -22.37
CA LYS A 65 17.47 -8.51 -23.76
C LYS A 65 16.49 -7.42 -24.18
N ASN A 66 16.40 -7.18 -25.49
CA ASN A 66 15.54 -6.16 -26.10
C ASN A 66 15.66 -4.78 -25.43
N VAL A 67 16.91 -4.35 -25.22
CA VAL A 67 17.22 -3.03 -24.66
C VAL A 67 17.39 -2.05 -25.81
N ILE A 68 16.53 -1.04 -25.82
CA ILE A 68 16.35 -0.07 -26.89
C ILE A 68 16.83 1.27 -26.37
N ASP A 69 17.98 1.71 -26.87
CA ASP A 69 18.49 3.06 -26.62
C ASP A 69 17.60 4.09 -27.32
N VAL A 70 16.91 4.91 -26.52
CA VAL A 70 15.93 5.89 -27.01
C VAL A 70 16.56 6.96 -27.90
N THR A 71 17.88 7.21 -27.78
CA THR A 71 18.57 8.22 -28.59
C THR A 71 18.63 7.86 -30.07
N LYS A 72 18.59 6.56 -30.38
CA LYS A 72 18.52 6.03 -31.75
C LYS A 72 17.17 6.31 -32.42
N PHE A 73 16.16 6.72 -31.64
CA PHE A 73 14.82 7.07 -32.09
C PHE A 73 14.58 8.59 -32.04
N GLY A 74 15.64 9.38 -31.93
CA GLY A 74 15.55 10.85 -31.97
C GLY A 74 15.17 11.51 -30.64
N ILE A 75 15.04 10.74 -29.56
CA ILE A 75 14.89 11.28 -28.20
C ILE A 75 16.23 11.85 -27.75
N LYS A 76 16.26 13.13 -27.39
CA LYS A 76 17.49 13.88 -27.07
C LYS A 76 17.42 14.43 -25.66
N THR A 77 18.54 14.37 -24.94
CA THR A 77 18.66 14.99 -23.62
C THR A 77 18.96 16.47 -23.71
N ASN A 78 18.65 17.20 -22.64
CA ASN A 78 19.03 18.60 -22.39
C ASN A 78 18.50 19.59 -23.45
N THR A 79 17.40 19.28 -24.12
CA THR A 79 16.84 20.12 -25.18
C THR A 79 15.86 21.19 -24.69
N MET A 80 15.32 21.05 -23.46
CA MET A 80 14.16 21.79 -22.94
C MET A 80 12.88 21.66 -23.78
N LYS A 81 12.91 20.87 -24.86
CA LYS A 81 11.76 20.61 -25.72
C LYS A 81 10.92 19.51 -25.08
N ASP A 82 9.60 19.69 -25.08
CA ASP A 82 8.66 18.60 -24.77
C ASP A 82 8.92 17.39 -25.69
N GLN A 83 9.13 16.22 -25.09
CA GLN A 83 9.32 14.96 -25.80
C GLN A 83 8.26 13.91 -25.43
N THR A 84 7.17 14.31 -24.77
CA THR A 84 6.12 13.38 -24.34
C THR A 84 5.53 12.63 -25.53
N LYS A 85 5.29 13.30 -26.67
CA LYS A 85 4.70 12.66 -27.85
C LYS A 85 5.66 11.64 -28.49
N GLU A 86 6.92 12.01 -28.65
CA GLU A 86 7.94 11.14 -29.26
C GLU A 86 8.24 9.92 -28.38
N VAL A 87 8.37 10.10 -27.06
CA VAL A 87 8.58 8.99 -26.12
C VAL A 87 7.33 8.11 -26.04
N GLN A 88 6.13 8.69 -26.02
CA GLN A 88 4.87 7.93 -26.03
C GLN A 88 4.77 7.01 -27.25
N GLN A 89 5.09 7.52 -28.45
CA GLN A 89 5.09 6.71 -29.68
C GLN A 89 6.04 5.52 -29.58
N LEU A 90 7.20 5.71 -28.95
CA LEU A 90 8.16 4.62 -28.75
C LEU A 90 7.67 3.61 -27.71
N ILE A 91 7.05 4.05 -26.62
CA ILE A 91 6.38 3.17 -25.64
C ILE A 91 5.31 2.31 -26.32
N ASP A 92 4.44 2.92 -27.11
CA ASP A 92 3.36 2.22 -27.81
C ASP A 92 3.91 1.23 -28.84
N LYS A 93 4.93 1.63 -29.60
CA LYS A 93 5.60 0.75 -30.56
C LYS A 93 6.21 -0.48 -29.88
N VAL A 94 7.00 -0.26 -28.83
CA VAL A 94 7.68 -1.36 -28.12
C VAL A 94 6.67 -2.26 -27.41
N GLY A 95 5.63 -1.68 -26.83
CA GLY A 95 4.51 -2.43 -26.24
C GLY A 95 3.78 -3.31 -27.26
N ALA A 96 3.49 -2.77 -28.44
CA ALA A 96 2.86 -3.51 -29.54
C ALA A 96 3.76 -4.63 -30.10
N ASP A 97 5.09 -4.41 -30.08
CA ASP A 97 6.10 -5.39 -30.52
C ASP A 97 6.42 -6.45 -29.44
N GLY A 98 5.62 -6.55 -28.38
CA GLY A 98 5.72 -7.58 -27.33
C GLY A 98 6.43 -7.14 -26.04
N GLY A 99 6.83 -5.87 -25.95
CA GLY A 99 7.52 -5.27 -24.81
C GLY A 99 9.04 -5.24 -24.98
N GLY A 100 9.71 -4.55 -24.06
CA GLY A 100 11.14 -4.29 -24.12
C GLY A 100 11.56 -3.24 -23.08
N VAL A 101 12.88 -3.02 -22.99
CA VAL A 101 13.44 -1.99 -22.12
C VAL A 101 13.75 -0.76 -22.95
N LEU A 102 13.06 0.34 -22.69
CA LEU A 102 13.45 1.66 -23.16
C LEU A 102 14.54 2.20 -22.24
N TYR A 103 15.77 2.22 -22.76
CA TYR A 103 16.93 2.71 -22.04
C TYR A 103 17.19 4.19 -22.35
N PHE A 104 17.22 4.99 -21.31
CA PHE A 104 17.42 6.44 -21.33
C PHE A 104 18.83 6.76 -20.79
N PRO A 105 19.83 7.03 -21.65
CA PRO A 105 21.15 7.49 -21.22
C PRO A 105 21.06 8.77 -20.39
N LYS A 106 22.13 9.08 -19.64
CA LYS A 106 22.19 10.28 -18.79
C LYS A 106 21.84 11.59 -19.51
N GLY A 107 21.20 12.47 -18.77
CA GLY A 107 20.74 13.79 -19.20
C GLY A 107 19.26 14.02 -18.89
N VAL A 108 18.80 15.24 -19.14
CA VAL A 108 17.43 15.67 -18.80
C VAL A 108 16.49 15.47 -19.98
N TYR A 109 15.41 14.72 -19.76
CA TYR A 109 14.30 14.54 -20.68
C TYR A 109 13.10 15.33 -20.17
N TYR A 110 12.55 16.21 -21.00
CA TYR A 110 11.48 17.12 -20.62
C TYR A 110 10.13 16.59 -21.12
N PHE A 111 9.17 16.54 -20.21
CA PHE A 111 7.82 16.05 -20.45
C PHE A 111 6.83 17.11 -19.98
N ASN A 112 5.66 17.16 -20.63
CA ASN A 112 4.53 17.95 -20.18
C ASN A 112 4.91 19.43 -19.97
N MET A 113 5.50 20.02 -21.01
CA MET A 113 6.06 21.38 -21.01
C MET A 113 5.11 22.42 -21.63
N ASN A 114 3.86 22.03 -21.91
CA ASN A 114 2.83 22.93 -22.41
C ASN A 114 1.73 23.12 -21.36
N PRO A 115 1.58 24.31 -20.72
CA PRO A 115 0.56 24.52 -19.69
C PRO A 115 -0.89 24.44 -20.20
N ARG A 116 -1.09 24.39 -21.53
CA ARG A 116 -2.40 24.33 -22.17
C ARG A 116 -2.83 22.89 -22.51
N GLU A 117 -1.94 21.92 -22.37
CA GLU A 117 -2.20 20.50 -22.66
C GLU A 117 -1.75 19.67 -21.44
N LYS A 118 -2.61 18.79 -20.93
CA LYS A 118 -2.21 17.81 -19.91
C LYS A 118 -1.61 16.61 -20.64
N GLN A 119 -0.29 16.43 -20.58
CA GLN A 119 0.40 15.35 -21.29
C GLN A 119 1.18 14.47 -20.29
N PHE A 120 1.07 13.16 -20.42
CA PHE A 120 1.79 12.21 -19.59
C PHE A 120 2.10 10.93 -20.38
N LEU A 121 3.05 10.15 -19.89
CA LEU A 121 3.47 8.88 -20.47
C LEU A 121 2.50 7.78 -20.04
N GLN A 122 2.00 7.04 -21.02
CA GLN A 122 1.02 5.98 -20.86
C GLN A 122 1.62 4.63 -21.24
N ILE A 123 1.63 3.69 -20.31
CA ILE A 123 2.02 2.30 -20.58
C ILE A 123 0.76 1.43 -20.64
N ASN A 124 0.37 1.04 -21.85
CA ASN A 124 -0.86 0.28 -22.11
C ASN A 124 -0.60 -1.17 -22.57
N HIS A 125 0.64 -1.64 -22.43
CA HIS A 125 1.07 -2.98 -22.81
C HIS A 125 1.93 -3.58 -21.67
N SER A 126 1.85 -4.90 -21.51
CA SER A 126 2.72 -5.65 -20.60
C SER A 126 4.18 -5.68 -21.10
N ASN A 127 5.11 -6.04 -20.21
CA ASN A 127 6.53 -6.25 -20.50
C ASN A 127 7.29 -4.98 -20.96
N VAL A 128 6.81 -3.79 -20.59
CA VAL A 128 7.46 -2.51 -20.91
C VAL A 128 8.21 -1.99 -19.70
N VAL A 129 9.49 -1.67 -19.89
CA VAL A 129 10.36 -1.12 -18.83
C VAL A 129 10.93 0.23 -19.26
N LEU A 130 10.80 1.25 -18.42
CA LEU A 130 11.55 2.51 -18.56
C LEU A 130 12.76 2.45 -17.63
N ARG A 131 13.96 2.46 -18.22
CA ARG A 131 15.22 2.33 -17.48
C ARG A 131 16.12 3.52 -17.73
N GLY A 132 16.55 4.19 -16.67
CA GLY A 132 17.64 5.16 -16.72
C GLY A 132 19.02 4.54 -16.54
N GLU A 133 20.06 5.33 -16.77
CA GLU A 133 21.45 4.99 -16.51
C GLU A 133 21.77 5.07 -15.01
N GLU A 134 21.26 6.10 -14.33
CA GLU A 134 21.46 6.36 -12.90
C GLU A 134 20.32 7.28 -12.38
N ASN A 135 19.87 7.08 -11.14
CA ASN A 135 18.85 7.90 -10.47
C ASN A 135 19.41 9.09 -9.70
N SER A 136 20.49 9.71 -10.20
CA SER A 136 21.09 10.92 -9.64
C SER A 136 20.69 12.16 -10.44
N SER A 137 20.86 13.36 -9.88
CA SER A 137 20.58 14.62 -10.59
C SER A 137 21.51 14.87 -11.79
N ASN A 138 22.63 14.15 -11.87
CA ASN A 138 23.55 14.14 -13.03
C ASN A 138 23.35 12.90 -13.93
N GLY A 139 22.45 12.00 -13.55
CA GLY A 139 22.11 10.76 -14.25
C GLY A 139 20.98 10.97 -15.26
N THR A 140 20.02 10.05 -15.28
CA THR A 140 18.83 10.14 -16.14
C THR A 140 17.74 10.90 -15.40
N VAL A 141 17.42 12.11 -15.86
CA VAL A 141 16.41 12.97 -15.23
C VAL A 141 15.17 13.04 -16.12
N PHE A 142 14.01 12.69 -15.57
CA PHE A 142 12.70 12.97 -16.18
C PHE A 142 12.13 14.22 -15.50
N PHE A 143 11.97 15.29 -16.27
CA PHE A 143 11.41 16.55 -15.79
C PHE A 143 9.96 16.72 -16.25
N ASP A 144 9.03 16.83 -15.30
CA ASP A 144 7.59 17.12 -15.52
C ASP A 144 7.32 18.62 -15.36
N GLY A 145 6.85 19.28 -16.42
CA GLY A 145 6.79 20.74 -16.48
C GLY A 145 5.60 21.40 -15.81
N TYR A 146 4.41 20.78 -15.85
CA TYR A 146 3.13 21.39 -15.43
C TYR A 146 2.24 20.41 -14.68
N PRO A 147 1.29 20.88 -13.85
CA PRO A 147 0.43 19.97 -13.09
C PRO A 147 -0.56 19.22 -14.00
N LEU A 148 -0.87 17.99 -13.61
CA LEU A 148 -1.79 17.07 -14.27
C LEU A 148 -3.18 17.00 -13.59
N THR A 149 -3.47 17.95 -12.69
CA THR A 149 -4.70 18.00 -11.89
C THR A 149 -5.95 17.79 -12.73
N GLN A 150 -6.82 16.84 -12.36
CA GLN A 150 -8.17 16.71 -12.92
C GLN A 150 -9.12 17.73 -12.29
N ASP A 151 -10.17 18.06 -13.04
CA ASP A 151 -11.20 19.01 -12.59
C ASP A 151 -12.10 18.36 -11.51
N ASP A 152 -13.21 19.01 -11.15
CA ASP A 152 -14.01 18.77 -9.94
C ASP A 152 -14.43 17.33 -9.60
N VAL A 153 -14.47 16.42 -10.57
CA VAL A 153 -14.86 15.01 -10.36
C VAL A 153 -13.60 14.17 -10.15
N SER A 154 -13.49 13.56 -8.98
CA SER A 154 -12.40 12.68 -8.57
C SER A 154 -10.99 13.26 -8.79
N PRO A 155 -10.67 14.46 -8.26
CA PRO A 155 -9.35 15.07 -8.45
C PRO A 155 -8.20 14.21 -7.88
N TRP A 156 -8.46 13.37 -6.87
CA TRP A 156 -7.49 12.39 -6.35
C TRP A 156 -7.11 11.28 -7.34
N LEU A 157 -7.84 11.12 -8.45
CA LEU A 157 -7.47 10.21 -9.54
C LEU A 157 -6.70 10.93 -10.67
N SER A 158 -6.21 12.14 -10.43
CA SER A 158 -5.37 12.86 -11.39
C SER A 158 -4.24 11.98 -11.93
N PRO A 159 -3.98 11.99 -13.24
CA PRO A 159 -2.92 11.18 -13.83
C PRO A 159 -1.55 11.56 -13.26
N ALA A 160 -0.63 10.60 -13.32
CA ALA A 160 0.77 10.82 -13.03
C ALA A 160 1.58 11.01 -14.31
N LEU A 161 2.80 11.58 -14.19
CA LEU A 161 3.75 11.67 -15.30
C LEU A 161 3.91 10.30 -16.01
N ILE A 162 3.97 9.21 -15.24
CA ILE A 162 3.96 7.84 -15.73
C ILE A 162 2.68 7.15 -15.22
N GLN A 163 1.74 6.93 -16.13
CA GLN A 163 0.45 6.32 -15.88
C GLN A 163 0.33 4.99 -16.62
N THR A 164 -0.08 3.92 -15.94
CA THR A 164 -0.33 2.64 -16.60
C THR A 164 -1.81 2.44 -16.90
N ALA A 165 -2.08 1.61 -17.90
CA ALA A 165 -3.38 0.99 -18.17
C ALA A 165 -4.58 1.92 -18.40
N THR A 166 -4.37 3.10 -18.99
CA THR A 166 -5.46 4.02 -19.37
C THR A 166 -6.47 3.41 -20.35
N LYS A 167 -6.07 2.38 -21.11
CA LYS A 167 -6.99 1.58 -21.95
C LYS A 167 -7.83 0.56 -21.17
N LEU A 168 -7.40 0.18 -19.96
CA LEU A 168 -8.13 -0.74 -19.09
C LEU A 168 -8.95 -0.03 -18.03
N GLN A 169 -8.50 1.13 -17.54
CA GLN A 169 -9.18 1.93 -16.52
C GLN A 169 -8.91 3.41 -16.76
N ARG A 170 -9.98 4.17 -16.88
CA ARG A 170 -9.91 5.62 -17.10
C ARG A 170 -9.55 6.35 -15.79
N THR A 171 -9.00 7.55 -15.88
CA THR A 171 -8.48 8.30 -14.72
C THR A 171 -9.57 9.09 -13.99
N GLU A 172 -10.82 9.09 -14.46
CA GLU A 172 -11.94 9.81 -13.85
C GLU A 172 -12.82 8.95 -12.93
N SER A 173 -12.60 7.64 -12.88
CA SER A 173 -13.48 6.71 -12.16
C SER A 173 -12.72 5.57 -11.48
N PHE A 174 -13.20 5.17 -10.30
CA PHE A 174 -12.82 3.89 -9.71
C PHE A 174 -13.32 2.72 -10.57
N TRP A 175 -12.72 1.55 -10.34
CA TRP A 175 -13.07 0.30 -10.99
C TRP A 175 -13.42 -0.76 -9.93
N GLY A 176 -14.41 -1.59 -10.20
CA GLY A 176 -14.81 -2.67 -9.29
C GLY A 176 -16.16 -3.30 -9.64
N ILE A 177 -16.63 -4.17 -8.77
CA ILE A 177 -17.97 -4.76 -8.85
C ILE A 177 -19.00 -3.71 -8.42
N ASP A 178 -20.07 -3.57 -9.20
CA ASP A 178 -21.15 -2.63 -8.92
C ASP A 178 -22.30 -3.28 -8.16
N TYR A 179 -23.24 -2.46 -7.71
CA TYR A 179 -24.46 -2.89 -7.04
C TYR A 179 -25.26 -3.90 -7.89
N PRO A 180 -26.05 -4.80 -7.27
CA PRO A 180 -26.99 -5.62 -8.00
C PRO A 180 -27.97 -4.74 -8.81
N LYS A 181 -28.29 -5.13 -10.05
CA LYS A 181 -29.19 -4.35 -10.94
C LYS A 181 -30.55 -4.00 -10.34
N ASN A 182 -31.01 -4.77 -9.36
CA ASN A 182 -32.29 -4.63 -8.69
C ASN A 182 -32.19 -3.98 -7.29
N ALA A 183 -31.03 -3.43 -6.91
CA ALA A 183 -30.90 -2.71 -5.65
C ALA A 183 -31.69 -1.39 -5.70
N THR A 184 -32.38 -1.10 -4.60
CA THR A 184 -33.40 -0.04 -4.46
C THR A 184 -32.81 1.33 -4.15
N ASN A 185 -31.58 1.39 -3.66
CA ASN A 185 -30.86 2.61 -3.26
C ASN A 185 -29.44 2.59 -3.86
N ASN A 186 -29.36 2.68 -5.20
CA ASN A 186 -28.08 2.64 -5.90
C ASN A 186 -27.36 3.99 -5.80
N SER A 187 -26.05 3.91 -5.59
CA SER A 187 -25.02 4.95 -5.64
C SER A 187 -25.46 6.42 -5.54
N GLU A 188 -25.04 7.09 -4.47
CA GLU A 188 -25.18 8.55 -4.34
C GLU A 188 -23.81 9.21 -4.55
N VAL A 189 -23.83 10.35 -5.24
CA VAL A 189 -22.67 11.23 -5.37
C VAL A 189 -22.16 11.61 -3.98
N ILE A 190 -20.86 11.41 -3.74
CA ILE A 190 -20.23 11.76 -2.47
C ILE A 190 -19.53 13.10 -2.63
N SER A 191 -20.00 14.11 -1.92
CA SER A 191 -19.31 15.40 -1.82
C SER A 191 -18.35 15.41 -0.63
N THR A 192 -17.10 15.81 -0.88
CA THR A 192 -16.06 15.99 0.14
C THR A 192 -15.44 17.37 0.01
N ASN A 193 -14.63 17.80 0.98
CA ASN A 193 -13.86 19.04 0.87
C ASN A 193 -12.82 18.99 -0.26
N ALA A 194 -12.35 17.80 -0.64
CA ALA A 194 -11.36 17.61 -1.71
C ALA A 194 -11.98 17.63 -3.12
N GLY A 195 -13.26 17.26 -3.25
CA GLY A 195 -13.94 17.10 -4.53
C GLY A 195 -15.12 16.14 -4.45
N VAL A 196 -15.59 15.68 -5.61
CA VAL A 196 -16.78 14.85 -5.73
C VAL A 196 -16.43 13.46 -6.27
N VAL A 197 -16.86 12.40 -5.59
CA VAL A 197 -16.80 11.03 -6.12
C VAL A 197 -17.99 10.83 -7.06
N ASN A 198 -17.73 10.39 -8.29
CA ASN A 198 -18.78 10.02 -9.23
C ASN A 198 -19.64 8.86 -8.65
N GLY A 199 -20.96 8.92 -8.83
CA GLY A 199 -21.84 7.79 -8.48
C GLY A 199 -21.55 6.55 -9.32
N GLU A 200 -21.00 6.69 -10.51
CA GLU A 200 -20.65 5.56 -11.37
C GLU A 200 -19.24 5.01 -11.08
N ILE A 201 -19.06 3.70 -11.29
CA ILE A 201 -17.74 3.07 -11.44
C ILE A 201 -17.60 2.46 -12.81
N GLN A 202 -16.37 2.26 -13.23
CA GLN A 202 -16.08 1.31 -14.29
C GLN A 202 -16.31 -0.12 -13.80
N GLU A 203 -17.35 -0.78 -14.31
CA GLU A 203 -17.80 -2.08 -13.81
C GLU A 203 -16.86 -3.24 -14.21
N ALA A 204 -16.49 -4.05 -13.22
CA ALA A 204 -15.88 -5.36 -13.40
C ALA A 204 -16.96 -6.41 -13.72
N LYS A 205 -16.96 -6.94 -14.95
CA LYS A 205 -17.96 -7.93 -15.39
C LYS A 205 -17.94 -9.18 -14.53
N ILE A 206 -19.07 -9.50 -13.88
CA ILE A 206 -19.27 -10.78 -13.19
C ILE A 206 -19.29 -11.93 -14.21
N LEU A 207 -18.47 -12.95 -13.96
CA LEU A 207 -18.31 -14.11 -14.85
C LEU A 207 -19.08 -15.33 -14.35
N THR A 208 -19.09 -15.54 -13.03
CA THR A 208 -19.69 -16.74 -12.41
C THR A 208 -19.91 -16.53 -10.91
N GLN A 209 -20.56 -17.50 -10.27
CA GLN A 209 -20.90 -17.52 -8.84
C GLN A 209 -20.38 -18.77 -8.18
N PHE A 210 -20.19 -18.75 -6.86
CA PHE A 210 -19.80 -19.94 -6.12
C PHE A 210 -21.03 -20.83 -5.90
N ILE A 211 -20.81 -22.14 -5.78
CA ILE A 211 -21.84 -23.14 -5.47
C ILE A 211 -21.62 -23.84 -4.11
N LYS A 212 -20.52 -23.51 -3.41
CA LYS A 212 -20.22 -23.99 -2.06
C LYS A 212 -19.61 -22.87 -1.22
N ASN A 213 -19.88 -22.91 0.08
CA ASN A 213 -19.14 -22.09 1.05
C ASN A 213 -17.64 -22.44 0.98
N ALA A 214 -16.79 -21.45 1.23
CA ALA A 214 -15.35 -21.64 1.40
C ALA A 214 -14.89 -20.91 2.67
N LYS A 215 -13.84 -21.41 3.33
CA LYS A 215 -13.35 -20.87 4.61
C LYS A 215 -12.03 -20.13 4.46
N LYS A 216 -11.74 -19.21 5.39
CA LYS A 216 -10.41 -18.60 5.53
C LYS A 216 -9.34 -19.69 5.47
N GLY A 217 -8.31 -19.49 4.65
CA GLY A 217 -7.25 -20.45 4.44
C GLY A 217 -7.53 -21.56 3.40
N ASP A 218 -8.73 -21.60 2.80
CA ASP A 218 -8.98 -22.45 1.63
C ASP A 218 -8.35 -21.85 0.37
N ARG A 219 -7.93 -22.71 -0.57
CA ARG A 219 -7.45 -22.29 -1.90
C ARG A 219 -8.34 -22.77 -3.03
N THR A 220 -9.21 -23.74 -2.77
CA THR A 220 -10.05 -24.37 -3.77
C THR A 220 -11.47 -23.83 -3.68
N LEU A 221 -12.01 -23.35 -4.79
CA LEU A 221 -13.36 -22.80 -4.89
C LEU A 221 -14.18 -23.58 -5.91
N TRP A 222 -15.47 -23.74 -5.64
CA TRP A 222 -16.42 -24.43 -6.52
C TRP A 222 -17.38 -23.43 -7.12
N LEU A 223 -17.44 -23.39 -8.45
CA LEU A 223 -18.16 -22.37 -9.21
C LEU A 223 -19.34 -22.99 -9.96
N LYS A 224 -20.26 -22.15 -10.42
CA LYS A 224 -21.37 -22.56 -11.30
C LYS A 224 -20.85 -22.96 -12.68
N SER A 225 -19.91 -22.20 -13.22
CA SER A 225 -19.19 -22.45 -14.47
C SER A 225 -17.78 -21.86 -14.38
N SER A 226 -16.83 -22.43 -15.14
CA SER A 226 -15.49 -21.90 -15.36
C SER A 226 -15.22 -21.56 -16.84
N GLU A 227 -16.25 -21.51 -17.68
CA GLU A 227 -16.13 -21.38 -19.15
C GLU A 227 -15.37 -20.11 -19.60
N HIS A 228 -15.43 -19.04 -18.81
CA HIS A 228 -14.77 -17.76 -19.09
C HIS A 228 -13.56 -17.49 -18.18
N LEU A 229 -12.99 -18.54 -17.58
CA LEU A 229 -11.83 -18.46 -16.71
C LEU A 229 -10.72 -19.34 -17.27
N SER A 230 -9.49 -18.87 -17.13
CA SER A 230 -8.26 -19.58 -17.48
C SER A 230 -7.30 -19.63 -16.29
N ALA A 231 -6.39 -20.60 -16.31
CA ALA A 231 -5.27 -20.61 -15.37
C ALA A 231 -4.42 -19.35 -15.58
N ASN A 232 -3.93 -18.78 -14.48
CA ASN A 232 -3.19 -17.52 -14.39
C ASN A 232 -4.01 -16.24 -14.58
N ASP A 233 -5.31 -16.32 -14.82
CA ASP A 233 -6.18 -15.14 -14.82
C ASP A 233 -6.16 -14.42 -13.48
N TYR A 234 -6.26 -13.09 -13.52
CA TYR A 234 -6.61 -12.28 -12.38
C TYR A 234 -8.12 -12.06 -12.33
N VAL A 235 -8.68 -12.12 -11.13
CA VAL A 235 -10.12 -11.96 -10.88
C VAL A 235 -10.36 -11.14 -9.62
N LEU A 236 -11.53 -10.49 -9.55
CA LEU A 236 -12.08 -10.04 -8.27
C LEU A 236 -12.97 -11.13 -7.70
N LEU A 237 -12.72 -11.51 -6.45
CA LEU A 237 -13.68 -12.27 -5.65
C LEU A 237 -14.52 -11.28 -4.84
N GLY A 238 -15.83 -11.26 -5.10
CA GLY A 238 -16.77 -10.30 -4.49
C GLY A 238 -17.75 -10.95 -3.52
N LEU A 239 -18.12 -10.24 -2.45
CA LEU A 239 -19.23 -10.58 -1.55
C LEU A 239 -20.19 -9.40 -1.45
N TYR A 240 -21.48 -9.68 -1.53
CA TYR A 240 -22.56 -8.71 -1.38
C TYR A 240 -23.14 -8.72 0.02
N ASN A 241 -23.49 -7.55 0.54
CA ASN A 241 -24.41 -7.47 1.66
C ASN A 241 -25.75 -8.11 1.25
N SER A 242 -26.28 -8.97 2.12
CA SER A 242 -27.45 -9.80 1.85
C SER A 242 -28.66 -9.43 2.69
N ASP A 243 -28.53 -8.45 3.57
CA ASP A 243 -29.54 -8.02 4.53
C ASP A 243 -29.42 -6.52 4.83
N GLU A 244 -30.55 -5.92 5.20
CA GLU A 244 -30.67 -4.49 5.52
C GLU A 244 -29.78 -4.04 6.69
N THR A 245 -29.39 -4.95 7.58
CA THR A 245 -28.58 -4.60 8.75
C THR A 245 -27.10 -4.55 8.44
N GLY A 246 -26.68 -4.97 7.24
CA GLY A 246 -25.29 -4.95 6.79
C GLY A 246 -24.42 -5.96 7.52
N THR A 247 -24.88 -7.20 7.72
CA THR A 247 -24.07 -8.19 8.47
C THR A 247 -22.72 -8.47 7.81
N LEU A 248 -22.62 -8.39 6.48
CA LEU A 248 -21.33 -8.53 5.80
C LEU A 248 -20.39 -7.38 6.15
N ILE A 249 -20.81 -6.12 5.98
CA ILE A 249 -19.91 -5.00 6.29
C ILE A 249 -19.46 -5.02 7.75
N LYS A 250 -20.38 -5.27 8.69
CA LYS A 250 -20.05 -5.37 10.13
C LYS A 250 -19.06 -6.50 10.43
N SER A 251 -19.09 -7.58 9.66
CA SER A 251 -18.08 -8.65 9.81
C SER A 251 -16.69 -8.27 9.29
N ILE A 252 -16.59 -7.31 8.36
CA ILE A 252 -15.31 -6.79 7.82
C ILE A 252 -14.65 -5.85 8.83
N ILE A 253 -15.44 -4.98 9.46
CA ILE A 253 -14.98 -3.93 10.39
C ILE A 253 -15.32 -4.24 11.85
N SER A 254 -15.50 -5.53 12.16
CA SER A 254 -15.80 -5.99 13.53
C SER A 254 -14.68 -5.55 14.48
N PRO A 255 -14.99 -5.01 15.68
CA PRO A 255 -16.24 -5.20 16.43
C PRO A 255 -17.32 -4.11 16.26
N ILE A 256 -17.21 -3.21 15.28
CA ILE A 256 -18.23 -2.17 15.07
C ILE A 256 -19.59 -2.81 14.72
N THR A 257 -20.63 -2.51 15.51
CA THR A 257 -21.98 -3.08 15.36
C THR A 257 -23.06 -2.07 14.99
N ALA A 258 -22.79 -0.78 15.20
CA ALA A 258 -23.68 0.34 14.90
C ALA A 258 -22.90 1.44 14.19
N PHE A 259 -23.61 2.23 13.37
CA PHE A 259 -23.02 3.30 12.59
C PHE A 259 -23.72 4.62 12.90
N TYR A 260 -22.93 5.69 12.94
CA TYR A 260 -23.45 7.05 12.95
C TYR A 260 -23.95 7.46 11.56
N ASP A 261 -24.78 8.49 11.50
CA ASP A 261 -25.32 9.01 10.23
C ASP A 261 -24.22 9.50 9.28
N PHE A 262 -23.14 10.06 9.83
CA PHE A 262 -22.03 10.54 9.04
C PHE A 262 -21.18 9.41 8.45
N GLU A 263 -21.26 8.17 8.95
CA GLU A 263 -20.54 6.99 8.41
C GLU A 263 -21.31 6.39 7.24
N ALA A 264 -21.68 7.24 6.28
CA ALA A 264 -22.68 6.94 5.26
C ALA A 264 -22.35 5.70 4.41
N SER A 265 -21.08 5.50 4.06
CA SER A 265 -20.66 4.32 3.28
C SER A 265 -20.96 3.03 4.04
N ALA A 266 -20.51 2.91 5.28
CA ALA A 266 -20.76 1.75 6.13
C ALA A 266 -22.27 1.56 6.42
N LYS A 267 -22.96 2.65 6.75
CA LYS A 267 -24.38 2.64 7.11
C LYS A 267 -25.28 2.20 5.95
N SER A 268 -24.97 2.63 4.73
CA SER A 268 -25.75 2.29 3.53
C SER A 268 -25.49 0.90 2.98
N ALA A 269 -24.38 0.24 3.37
CA ALA A 269 -23.91 -0.98 2.72
C ALA A 269 -24.92 -2.14 2.75
N GLY A 270 -25.64 -2.31 3.87
CA GLY A 270 -26.74 -3.27 4.00
C GLY A 270 -27.92 -2.94 3.08
N PRO A 271 -28.58 -1.78 3.29
CA PRO A 271 -29.74 -1.37 2.50
C PRO A 271 -29.50 -1.25 0.98
N SER A 272 -28.27 -0.93 0.58
CA SER A 272 -27.91 -0.85 -0.84
C SER A 272 -27.46 -2.20 -1.43
N SER A 273 -27.39 -3.26 -0.63
CA SER A 273 -26.76 -4.54 -1.02
C SER A 273 -25.35 -4.34 -1.60
N ALA A 274 -24.52 -3.49 -0.96
CA ALA A 274 -23.21 -3.13 -1.48
C ALA A 274 -22.31 -4.37 -1.64
N PRO A 275 -21.50 -4.46 -2.72
CA PRO A 275 -20.46 -5.48 -2.89
C PRO A 275 -19.22 -5.18 -2.02
N SER A 276 -19.43 -4.96 -0.71
CA SER A 276 -18.44 -4.33 0.17
C SER A 276 -17.08 -5.01 0.19
N TYR A 277 -17.03 -6.35 0.07
CA TYR A 277 -15.74 -7.05 0.01
C TYR A 277 -15.43 -7.43 -1.43
N GLN A 278 -14.32 -6.93 -1.95
CA GLN A 278 -13.81 -7.28 -3.26
C GLN A 278 -12.30 -7.51 -3.15
N TRP A 279 -11.83 -8.66 -3.57
CA TRP A 279 -10.41 -9.01 -3.44
C TRP A 279 -9.83 -9.44 -4.77
N LEU A 280 -8.84 -8.68 -5.23
CA LEU A 280 -8.08 -8.97 -6.44
C LEU A 280 -7.11 -10.13 -6.15
N VAL A 281 -7.22 -11.21 -6.91
CA VAL A 281 -6.43 -12.45 -6.70
C VAL A 281 -6.18 -13.18 -8.03
N GLN A 282 -5.15 -14.04 -8.07
CA GLN A 282 -4.83 -14.87 -9.23
C GLN A 282 -5.34 -16.30 -9.09
N ILE A 283 -5.86 -16.85 -10.20
CA ILE A 283 -6.15 -18.27 -10.36
C ILE A 283 -4.85 -19.01 -10.69
N GLU A 284 -4.48 -20.01 -9.91
CA GLU A 284 -3.34 -20.88 -10.21
C GLU A 284 -3.72 -21.98 -11.21
N SER A 285 -4.87 -22.64 -11.03
CA SER A 285 -5.31 -23.71 -11.92
C SER A 285 -6.82 -23.86 -11.94
N ILE A 286 -7.32 -24.51 -13.01
CA ILE A 286 -8.74 -24.80 -13.21
C ILE A 286 -8.91 -26.28 -13.54
N ASN A 287 -9.93 -26.90 -12.97
CA ASN A 287 -10.34 -28.26 -13.29
C ASN A 287 -11.86 -28.35 -13.25
N LYS A 288 -12.50 -28.40 -14.43
CA LYS A 288 -13.96 -28.27 -14.57
C LYS A 288 -14.42 -27.00 -13.82
N ASN A 289 -15.54 -27.06 -13.12
CA ASN A 289 -16.10 -25.94 -12.36
C ASN A 289 -15.39 -25.67 -11.02
N LYS A 290 -14.10 -26.00 -10.91
CA LYS A 290 -13.29 -25.82 -9.70
C LYS A 290 -12.05 -25.02 -10.05
N ILE A 291 -11.79 -23.96 -9.28
CA ILE A 291 -10.56 -23.17 -9.41
C ILE A 291 -9.70 -23.34 -8.15
N THR A 292 -8.39 -23.26 -8.33
CA THR A 292 -7.41 -23.16 -7.25
C THR A 292 -6.78 -21.78 -7.31
N LEU A 293 -6.80 -21.04 -6.21
CA LEU A 293 -6.17 -19.73 -6.07
C LEU A 293 -4.67 -19.85 -5.79
N LYS A 294 -3.89 -18.85 -6.23
CA LYS A 294 -2.45 -18.79 -5.97
C LYS A 294 -2.10 -18.59 -4.49
N GLN A 295 -3.01 -18.00 -3.73
CA GLN A 295 -2.90 -17.82 -2.28
C GLN A 295 -4.21 -18.20 -1.56
N PRO A 296 -4.18 -18.54 -0.26
CA PRO A 296 -5.38 -18.88 0.52
C PRO A 296 -6.33 -17.69 0.67
N LEU A 297 -7.64 -17.98 0.80
CA LEU A 297 -8.66 -16.98 1.13
C LEU A 297 -8.32 -16.25 2.44
N ARG A 298 -8.42 -14.92 2.42
CA ARG A 298 -8.24 -14.05 3.61
C ARG A 298 -9.39 -14.18 4.62
N ARG A 299 -10.57 -14.58 4.14
CA ARG A 299 -11.78 -14.71 4.95
C ARG A 299 -12.73 -15.77 4.43
N ASP A 300 -13.77 -16.03 5.22
CA ASP A 300 -14.87 -16.91 4.83
C ASP A 300 -15.69 -16.31 3.68
N PHE A 301 -16.06 -17.17 2.73
CA PHE A 301 -16.95 -16.91 1.61
C PHE A 301 -18.21 -17.77 1.80
N ASP A 302 -19.16 -17.26 2.57
CA ASP A 302 -20.45 -17.92 2.78
C ASP A 302 -21.45 -17.57 1.66
N LEU A 303 -22.18 -18.57 1.15
CA LEU A 303 -23.13 -18.43 0.05
C LEU A 303 -24.26 -17.42 0.32
N LYS A 304 -24.59 -17.16 1.59
CA LYS A 304 -25.56 -16.12 1.97
C LYS A 304 -25.17 -14.73 1.44
N TYR A 305 -23.87 -14.45 1.31
CA TYR A 305 -23.32 -13.19 0.80
C TYR A 305 -23.11 -13.19 -0.72
N LYS A 306 -23.77 -14.12 -1.43
CA LYS A 306 -23.81 -14.21 -2.91
C LYS A 306 -22.42 -14.06 -3.56
N PRO A 307 -21.43 -14.88 -3.15
CA PRO A 307 -20.06 -14.78 -3.65
C PRO A 307 -19.96 -14.90 -5.18
N VAL A 308 -19.23 -13.97 -5.79
CA VAL A 308 -19.04 -13.86 -7.24
C VAL A 308 -17.56 -13.88 -7.62
N VAL A 309 -17.29 -14.27 -8.87
CA VAL A 309 -16.01 -14.07 -9.55
C VAL A 309 -16.23 -13.09 -10.69
N ALA A 310 -15.52 -11.97 -10.69
CA ALA A 310 -15.56 -10.96 -11.73
C ALA A 310 -14.21 -10.83 -12.46
N LYS A 311 -14.26 -10.40 -13.73
CA LYS A 311 -13.10 -10.26 -14.60
C LYS A 311 -12.18 -9.15 -14.09
N ALA A 312 -10.87 -9.40 -14.03
CA ALA A 312 -9.86 -8.38 -13.76
C ALA A 312 -8.72 -8.45 -14.79
N GLU A 313 -8.85 -7.71 -15.89
CA GLU A 313 -7.76 -7.56 -16.86
C GLU A 313 -6.63 -6.71 -16.30
N MET A 314 -5.41 -7.23 -16.36
CA MET A 314 -4.23 -6.59 -15.79
C MET A 314 -3.12 -6.52 -16.83
N LEU A 315 -2.35 -5.44 -16.81
CA LEU A 315 -1.02 -5.42 -17.41
C LEU A 315 -0.04 -6.12 -16.46
N SER A 316 1.09 -6.58 -16.98
CA SER A 316 2.10 -7.24 -16.17
C SER A 316 3.52 -6.95 -16.60
N GLU A 317 4.48 -7.19 -15.71
CA GLU A 317 5.92 -7.02 -16.00
C GLU A 317 6.26 -5.60 -16.47
N ILE A 318 5.64 -4.60 -15.85
CA ILE A 318 5.96 -3.18 -16.07
C ILE A 318 7.01 -2.75 -15.05
N GLY A 319 8.09 -2.12 -15.53
CA GLY A 319 9.21 -1.67 -14.70
C GLY A 319 9.55 -0.20 -14.87
N ILE A 320 9.77 0.53 -13.78
CA ILE A 320 10.38 1.87 -13.79
C ILE A 320 11.63 1.82 -12.92
N GLU A 321 12.81 2.03 -13.49
CA GLU A 321 14.05 1.81 -12.75
C GLU A 321 15.22 2.74 -13.10
N ASN A 322 16.02 3.08 -12.08
CA ASN A 322 17.23 3.89 -12.20
C ASN A 322 17.00 5.29 -12.79
N ILE A 323 15.91 5.96 -12.41
CA ILE A 323 15.52 7.28 -12.93
C ILE A 323 15.39 8.28 -11.79
N TYR A 324 15.88 9.50 -12.01
CA TYR A 324 15.57 10.67 -11.20
C TYR A 324 14.36 11.39 -11.80
N LEU A 325 13.21 11.35 -11.13
CA LEU A 325 12.03 12.11 -11.55
C LEU A 325 11.98 13.42 -10.78
N LYS A 326 11.79 14.52 -11.49
CA LYS A 326 11.68 15.87 -10.95
C LYS A 326 10.46 16.56 -11.54
N SER A 327 9.72 17.31 -10.73
CA SER A 327 8.62 18.14 -11.24
C SER A 327 8.91 19.65 -11.13
N GLY A 328 8.09 20.44 -11.82
CA GLY A 328 8.03 21.90 -11.75
C GLY A 328 7.36 22.45 -10.48
N TRP A 329 6.92 21.61 -9.54
CA TRP A 329 6.31 22.05 -8.28
C TRP A 329 7.22 22.99 -7.49
N ALA A 330 6.68 24.17 -7.16
CA ALA A 330 7.44 25.26 -6.55
C ALA A 330 7.40 25.25 -5.00
N GLY A 331 6.69 24.30 -4.39
CA GLY A 331 6.82 24.01 -2.95
C GLY A 331 5.88 24.71 -1.98
N TYR A 332 4.98 25.56 -2.46
CA TYR A 332 3.99 26.21 -1.60
C TYR A 332 2.83 25.25 -1.28
N TYR A 333 2.92 24.49 -0.19
CA TYR A 333 1.97 23.42 0.13
C TYR A 333 1.09 23.72 1.36
N CYS A 334 -0.23 23.59 1.18
CA CYS A 334 -1.24 23.54 2.24
C CYS A 334 -2.22 22.39 1.94
N HIS A 335 -2.50 21.54 2.92
CA HIS A 335 -3.45 20.44 2.77
C HIS A 335 -4.85 20.97 2.47
N HIS A 336 -5.45 20.56 1.33
CA HIS A 336 -6.72 21.08 0.81
C HIS A 336 -6.74 22.58 0.49
N GLY A 337 -5.58 23.18 0.21
CA GLY A 337 -5.43 24.59 -0.12
C GLY A 337 -5.16 25.46 1.10
N CYS A 338 -4.65 26.66 0.84
CA CYS A 338 -4.34 27.63 1.90
C CYS A 338 -5.56 28.50 2.20
N GLU A 339 -5.59 29.10 3.40
CA GLU A 339 -6.63 30.06 3.76
C GLU A 339 -6.73 31.19 2.74
N GLY A 340 -7.95 31.46 2.24
CA GLY A 340 -8.20 32.43 1.17
C GLY A 340 -7.80 31.97 -0.24
N GLY A 341 -7.29 30.76 -0.39
CA GLY A 341 -6.93 30.14 -1.67
C GLY A 341 -8.16 29.68 -2.48
N GLY A 342 -7.99 29.60 -3.80
CA GLY A 342 -9.01 29.04 -4.69
C GLY A 342 -9.03 27.51 -4.69
N LYS A 343 -10.17 26.90 -5.02
CA LYS A 343 -10.34 25.44 -5.07
C LYS A 343 -9.29 24.72 -5.93
N TYR A 344 -9.02 25.25 -7.13
CA TYR A 344 -8.03 24.67 -8.06
C TYR A 344 -6.62 24.65 -7.47
N GLN A 345 -6.27 25.65 -6.66
CA GLN A 345 -4.97 25.68 -5.99
C GLN A 345 -4.85 24.50 -5.00
N GLY A 346 -5.90 24.23 -4.22
CA GLY A 346 -5.92 23.09 -3.30
C GLY A 346 -5.85 21.75 -4.04
N GLN A 347 -6.62 21.59 -5.13
CA GLN A 347 -6.59 20.37 -5.94
C GLN A 347 -5.22 20.14 -6.59
N GLU A 348 -4.55 21.20 -7.06
CA GLU A 348 -3.19 21.11 -7.59
C GLU A 348 -2.18 20.71 -6.51
N MET A 349 -2.23 21.38 -5.35
CA MET A 349 -1.37 21.05 -4.20
C MET A 349 -1.53 19.60 -3.75
N ASP A 350 -2.74 19.06 -3.81
CA ASP A 350 -3.01 17.71 -3.35
C ASP A 350 -2.75 16.64 -4.42
N TYR A 351 -3.10 16.92 -5.67
CA TYR A 351 -3.22 15.88 -6.71
C TYR A 351 -2.61 16.25 -8.07
N GLY A 352 -2.07 17.45 -8.22
CA GLY A 352 -1.57 17.95 -9.50
C GLY A 352 -0.20 17.42 -9.90
N TRP A 353 0.62 17.02 -8.93
CA TRP A 353 2.02 16.67 -9.17
C TRP A 353 2.30 15.24 -8.73
N ASN A 354 1.91 14.29 -9.58
CA ASN A 354 2.04 12.84 -9.33
C ASN A 354 3.11 12.25 -10.26
N ALA A 355 4.04 11.43 -9.73
CA ALA A 355 5.15 10.93 -10.54
C ALA A 355 4.83 9.60 -11.24
N ILE A 356 4.39 8.60 -10.46
CA ILE A 356 4.15 7.24 -10.96
C ILE A 356 2.83 6.72 -10.40
N ASN A 357 1.93 6.29 -11.28
CA ASN A 357 0.71 5.56 -10.93
C ASN A 357 0.66 4.21 -11.65
N PHE A 358 0.90 3.14 -10.90
CA PHE A 358 0.69 1.77 -11.36
C PHE A 358 -0.77 1.38 -11.13
N CYS A 359 -1.60 1.75 -12.11
CA CYS A 359 -2.99 1.36 -12.25
C CYS A 359 -3.11 0.02 -13.02
N ARG A 360 -3.83 -0.98 -12.47
CA ARG A 360 -4.10 -2.28 -13.14
C ARG A 360 -2.84 -3.06 -13.53
N VAL A 361 -1.81 -3.02 -12.68
CA VAL A 361 -0.53 -3.73 -12.88
C VAL A 361 -0.41 -4.93 -11.96
N ALA A 362 0.00 -6.07 -12.51
CA ALA A 362 0.36 -7.27 -11.76
C ALA A 362 1.83 -7.65 -11.98
N ASN A 363 2.58 -7.98 -10.92
CA ASN A 363 4.02 -8.31 -11.04
C ASN A 363 4.83 -7.18 -11.72
N GLY A 364 4.62 -5.94 -11.30
CA GLY A 364 5.43 -4.79 -11.73
C GLY A 364 6.51 -4.43 -10.72
N TRP A 365 7.39 -3.49 -11.07
CA TRP A 365 8.34 -2.93 -10.12
C TRP A 365 8.64 -1.44 -10.36
N ILE A 366 8.93 -0.74 -9.26
CA ILE A 366 9.54 0.59 -9.24
C ILE A 366 10.82 0.44 -8.43
N LYS A 367 11.98 0.66 -9.04
CA LYS A 367 13.25 0.28 -8.41
C LYS A 367 14.32 1.35 -8.56
N ASN A 368 14.96 1.71 -7.44
CA ASN A 368 16.06 2.67 -7.43
C ASN A 368 15.68 3.97 -8.14
N VAL A 369 14.69 4.69 -7.60
CA VAL A 369 14.20 5.96 -8.15
C VAL A 369 14.38 7.09 -7.15
N THR A 370 14.58 8.29 -7.66
CA THR A 370 14.58 9.53 -6.85
C THR A 370 13.41 10.39 -7.30
N LEU A 371 12.63 10.91 -6.36
CA LEU A 371 11.42 11.68 -6.60
C LEU A 371 11.56 13.05 -5.95
N GLU A 372 11.78 14.08 -6.76
CA GLU A 372 12.00 15.45 -6.29
C GLU A 372 10.82 16.35 -6.66
N ASN A 373 10.29 17.05 -5.65
CA ASN A 373 9.21 18.04 -5.81
C ASN A 373 7.92 17.42 -6.38
N PHE A 374 7.48 16.25 -5.92
CA PHE A 374 6.13 15.76 -6.23
C PHE A 374 5.24 15.89 -5.00
N THR A 375 3.97 16.24 -5.20
CA THR A 375 3.02 16.33 -4.09
C THR A 375 2.41 14.97 -3.78
N SER A 376 2.24 14.10 -4.78
CA SER A 376 1.87 12.70 -4.57
C SER A 376 2.66 11.70 -5.44
N PRO A 377 3.91 11.38 -5.06
CA PRO A 377 4.87 10.70 -5.93
C PRO A 377 4.49 9.30 -6.42
N ILE A 378 4.02 8.39 -5.54
CA ILE A 378 3.74 6.99 -5.93
C ILE A 378 2.34 6.57 -5.53
N TYR A 379 1.57 6.14 -6.53
CA TYR A 379 0.29 5.46 -6.37
C TYR A 379 0.31 4.04 -6.92
N LEU A 380 -0.25 3.12 -6.13
CA LEU A 380 -0.59 1.77 -6.54
C LEU A 380 -2.12 1.66 -6.53
N LEU A 381 -2.74 1.62 -7.71
CA LEU A 381 -4.20 1.62 -7.87
C LEU A 381 -4.64 0.32 -8.54
N ASP A 382 -5.53 -0.45 -7.90
CA ASP A 382 -6.07 -1.69 -8.49
C ASP A 382 -4.97 -2.66 -9.00
N SER A 383 -3.82 -2.67 -8.32
CA SER A 383 -2.60 -3.39 -8.69
C SER A 383 -2.29 -4.51 -7.71
N ARG A 384 -1.45 -5.47 -8.11
CA ARG A 384 -1.01 -6.52 -7.20
C ARG A 384 0.38 -7.04 -7.45
N ASN A 385 1.01 -7.56 -6.40
CA ASN A 385 2.35 -8.13 -6.50
C ASN A 385 3.35 -7.15 -7.14
N VAL A 386 3.16 -5.84 -6.96
CA VAL A 386 4.14 -4.83 -7.35
C VAL A 386 5.20 -4.73 -6.26
N THR A 387 6.47 -4.60 -6.64
CA THR A 387 7.55 -4.27 -5.71
C THR A 387 8.06 -2.85 -5.94
N VAL A 388 7.92 -1.98 -4.95
CA VAL A 388 8.63 -0.70 -4.87
C VAL A 388 9.86 -0.91 -3.99
N ASP A 389 11.06 -0.69 -4.51
CA ASP A 389 12.32 -1.00 -3.83
C ASP A 389 13.39 0.08 -4.06
N GLY A 390 13.72 0.84 -3.02
CA GLY A 390 14.70 1.92 -3.10
C GLY A 390 14.12 3.16 -3.74
N ALA A 391 13.37 3.95 -2.95
CA ALA A 391 12.83 5.23 -3.38
C ALA A 391 13.25 6.36 -2.43
N GLU A 392 13.84 7.40 -3.00
CA GLU A 392 14.28 8.60 -2.31
C GLU A 392 13.28 9.74 -2.57
N PHE A 393 12.73 10.34 -1.52
CA PHE A 393 11.77 11.45 -1.61
C PHE A 393 12.43 12.74 -1.15
N LEU A 394 12.54 13.70 -2.07
CA LEU A 394 13.31 14.93 -1.91
C LEU A 394 12.47 16.18 -2.26
N GLY A 395 12.98 17.33 -1.85
CA GLY A 395 12.44 18.63 -2.26
C GLY A 395 11.41 19.17 -1.28
N PHE A 396 10.33 19.75 -1.81
CA PHE A 396 9.30 20.40 -1.00
C PHE A 396 8.28 19.44 -0.39
N ASP A 397 7.55 19.92 0.62
CA ASP A 397 6.45 19.19 1.23
C ASP A 397 5.32 18.92 0.22
N GLY A 398 4.53 17.86 0.48
CA GLY A 398 3.45 17.40 -0.39
C GLY A 398 2.27 16.76 0.34
N HIS A 399 1.35 16.22 -0.44
CA HIS A 399 0.10 15.63 0.04
C HIS A 399 0.24 14.18 0.48
N SER A 400 0.58 13.25 -0.41
CA SER A 400 0.67 11.82 -0.08
C SER A 400 1.96 11.17 -0.56
N GLY A 401 2.72 10.53 0.33
CA GLY A 401 4.01 9.91 -0.03
C GLY A 401 3.83 8.69 -0.94
N VAL A 402 3.49 7.55 -0.34
CA VAL A 402 3.13 6.32 -1.07
C VAL A 402 1.72 5.89 -0.67
N LYS A 403 0.84 5.72 -1.65
CA LYS A 403 -0.57 5.35 -1.41
C LYS A 403 -0.98 4.07 -2.13
N ILE A 404 -1.68 3.20 -1.41
CA ILE A 404 -2.40 2.03 -1.95
C ILE A 404 -3.89 2.35 -2.06
N TYR A 405 -4.49 2.04 -3.20
CA TYR A 405 -5.81 2.55 -3.57
C TYR A 405 -6.73 1.45 -4.13
N SER A 406 -8.00 1.45 -3.72
CA SER A 406 -9.04 0.54 -4.21
C SER A 406 -8.62 -0.93 -4.04
N HIS A 407 -8.39 -1.68 -5.11
CA HIS A 407 -8.05 -3.11 -5.03
C HIS A 407 -6.54 -3.38 -5.07
N ALA A 408 -5.71 -2.43 -4.60
CA ALA A 408 -4.28 -2.63 -4.46
C ALA A 408 -3.97 -3.72 -3.42
N CYS A 409 -3.54 -4.91 -3.87
CA CYS A 409 -3.40 -6.09 -3.02
C CYS A 409 -2.00 -6.72 -3.11
N ASP A 410 -1.48 -7.20 -1.98
CA ASP A 410 -0.23 -7.99 -1.96
C ASP A 410 0.97 -7.26 -2.61
N ASN A 411 1.06 -5.93 -2.47
CA ASN A 411 2.23 -5.17 -2.93
C ASN A 411 3.31 -5.10 -1.85
N LEU A 412 4.58 -5.09 -2.26
CA LEU A 412 5.73 -4.91 -1.37
C LEU A 412 6.36 -3.54 -1.61
N ILE A 413 6.33 -2.68 -0.61
CA ILE A 413 6.88 -1.33 -0.64
C ILE A 413 8.00 -1.28 0.38
N GLN A 414 9.24 -1.12 -0.07
CA GLN A 414 10.39 -1.23 0.81
C GLN A 414 11.53 -0.28 0.50
N ASN A 415 12.37 -0.08 1.51
CA ASN A 415 13.60 0.72 1.41
C ASN A 415 13.27 2.13 0.93
N LEU A 416 12.42 2.82 1.70
CA LEU A 416 11.98 4.17 1.42
C LEU A 416 12.72 5.15 2.32
N ASN A 417 13.14 6.28 1.75
CA ASN A 417 13.84 7.33 2.49
C ASN A 417 13.18 8.69 2.22
N PHE A 418 12.54 9.26 3.23
CA PHE A 418 11.86 10.54 3.12
C PHE A 418 12.72 11.68 3.68
N LYS A 419 13.00 12.69 2.84
CA LYS A 419 13.67 13.95 3.25
C LYS A 419 12.75 15.18 3.22
N ASN A 420 11.56 15.05 2.66
CA ASN A 420 10.49 16.03 2.70
C ASN A 420 9.27 15.48 3.46
N ASN A 421 8.36 16.34 3.90
CA ASN A 421 7.15 15.92 4.60
C ASN A 421 5.98 15.69 3.64
N PHE A 422 5.18 14.67 3.91
CA PHE A 422 3.87 14.48 3.30
C PHE A 422 2.81 14.47 4.39
N THR A 423 1.66 15.09 4.14
CA THR A 423 0.50 15.02 5.06
C THR A 423 0.08 13.56 5.31
N HIS A 424 0.06 12.74 4.25
CA HIS A 424 -0.27 11.32 4.27
C HIS A 424 0.94 10.49 3.81
N VAL A 425 1.92 10.23 4.69
CA VAL A 425 3.23 9.65 4.28
C VAL A 425 3.07 8.24 3.71
N LEU A 426 2.53 7.32 4.51
CA LEU A 426 2.18 5.96 4.08
C LEU A 426 0.68 5.84 4.20
N SER A 427 0.00 5.72 3.05
CA SER A 427 -1.46 5.87 3.02
C SER A 427 -2.20 4.71 2.35
N GLY A 428 -3.44 4.47 2.78
CA GLY A 428 -4.31 3.46 2.17
C GLY A 428 -5.79 3.79 2.21
N GLU A 429 -6.52 3.36 1.18
CA GLU A 429 -7.98 3.40 1.14
C GLU A 429 -8.59 2.38 0.19
N GLY A 430 -9.88 2.07 0.42
CA GLY A 430 -10.63 1.05 -0.31
C GLY A 430 -10.21 -0.37 0.07
N ASN A 431 -10.56 -1.33 -0.80
CA ASN A 431 -10.34 -2.77 -0.63
C ASN A 431 -8.84 -3.20 -0.73
N ALA A 432 -7.94 -2.43 -0.14
CA ALA A 432 -6.51 -2.63 -0.23
C ALA A 432 -6.05 -3.61 0.86
N TYR A 433 -5.68 -4.83 0.44
CA TYR A 433 -5.43 -5.95 1.34
C TYR A 433 -4.06 -6.59 1.17
N GLY A 434 -3.39 -6.90 2.28
CA GLY A 434 -2.17 -7.71 2.24
C GLY A 434 -0.91 -6.99 1.83
N ASN A 435 -0.93 -5.66 1.75
CA ASN A 435 0.24 -4.89 1.35
C ASN A 435 1.27 -4.82 2.48
N VAL A 436 2.55 -4.71 2.13
CA VAL A 436 3.67 -4.66 3.07
C VAL A 436 4.48 -3.40 2.84
N PHE A 437 4.57 -2.54 3.85
CA PHE A 437 5.47 -1.41 3.93
C PHE A 437 6.60 -1.76 4.89
N ARG A 438 7.86 -1.71 4.45
CA ARG A 438 8.98 -2.08 5.31
C ARG A 438 10.27 -1.33 5.08
N ASN A 439 11.10 -1.24 6.12
CA ASN A 439 12.40 -0.57 6.05
C ASN A 439 12.24 0.89 5.56
N VAL A 440 11.47 1.68 6.31
CA VAL A 440 11.21 3.08 5.99
C VAL A 440 11.96 3.97 6.97
N ASP A 441 12.81 4.85 6.44
CA ASP A 441 13.46 5.91 7.20
C ASP A 441 12.80 7.25 6.84
N TYR A 442 12.09 7.82 7.80
CA TYR A 442 11.47 9.13 7.66
C TYR A 442 12.25 10.18 8.44
N LYS A 443 12.79 11.17 7.72
CA LYS A 443 13.50 12.30 8.30
C LYS A 443 13.29 13.55 7.45
N ALA A 444 12.08 14.11 7.51
CA ALA A 444 11.78 15.37 6.84
C ALA A 444 12.66 16.51 7.34
N VAL A 445 13.26 17.27 6.41
CA VAL A 445 14.09 18.44 6.71
C VAL A 445 13.31 19.53 7.44
N SER A 446 11.99 19.63 7.19
CA SER A 446 11.10 20.55 7.89
C SER A 446 10.93 20.23 9.38
N GLY A 447 11.35 19.04 9.84
CA GLY A 447 11.17 18.59 11.23
C GLY A 447 9.72 18.27 11.59
N LYS A 448 8.78 18.34 10.63
CA LYS A 448 7.39 17.91 10.83
C LYS A 448 7.36 16.39 11.04
N PRO A 449 6.52 15.88 11.97
CA PRO A 449 6.36 14.45 12.13
C PRO A 449 5.54 13.87 10.98
N GLY A 450 5.96 12.72 10.47
CA GLY A 450 5.23 11.98 9.43
C GLY A 450 4.19 11.02 10.02
N LEU A 451 3.09 10.79 9.29
CA LEU A 451 1.96 9.98 9.77
C LEU A 451 1.76 8.72 8.91
N PHE A 452 1.31 7.63 9.55
CA PHE A 452 0.56 6.59 8.85
C PHE A 452 -0.86 7.09 8.67
N ASP A 453 -1.46 7.00 7.48
CA ASP A 453 -2.77 7.61 7.26
C ASP A 453 -3.75 6.78 6.43
N PHE A 454 -5.00 6.66 6.87
CA PHE A 454 -6.01 5.87 6.15
C PHE A 454 -7.28 6.65 5.90
N HIS A 455 -7.88 6.44 4.71
CA HIS A 455 -9.08 7.18 4.30
C HIS A 455 -10.34 6.32 4.23
N GLY A 456 -10.30 5.09 4.73
CA GLY A 456 -11.48 4.23 4.83
C GLY A 456 -11.96 3.70 3.48
N PHE A 457 -13.25 3.83 3.19
CA PHE A 457 -13.93 3.11 2.10
C PHE A 457 -13.51 3.53 0.69
N SER A 458 -13.07 4.78 0.48
CA SER A 458 -12.94 5.48 -0.82
C SER A 458 -14.22 5.60 -1.65
N ASP A 459 -15.07 4.57 -1.63
CA ASP A 459 -16.33 4.44 -2.37
C ASP A 459 -17.34 3.57 -1.59
N ARG A 460 -18.65 3.86 -1.72
CA ARG A 460 -19.72 3.13 -1.01
C ARG A 460 -19.85 1.65 -1.39
N ARG A 461 -19.26 1.23 -2.51
CA ARG A 461 -19.25 -0.17 -2.95
C ARG A 461 -18.15 -1.00 -2.30
N PHE A 462 -17.18 -0.36 -1.66
CA PHE A 462 -16.00 -1.00 -1.14
C PHE A 462 -16.08 -1.19 0.38
N SER A 463 -14.96 -1.56 0.97
CA SER A 463 -14.73 -1.54 2.40
C SER A 463 -13.30 -1.03 2.66
N PRO A 464 -12.96 -0.67 3.91
CA PRO A 464 -11.67 -0.07 4.22
C PRO A 464 -10.47 -1.03 4.09
N PRO A 465 -9.23 -0.50 4.04
CA PRO A 465 -8.01 -1.31 4.00
C PRO A 465 -7.89 -2.25 5.20
N ALA A 466 -7.44 -3.47 4.95
CA ALA A 466 -7.33 -4.53 5.95
C ALA A 466 -6.05 -5.33 5.76
N GLU A 467 -5.59 -5.99 6.83
CA GLU A 467 -4.50 -6.96 6.74
C GLU A 467 -3.25 -6.41 6.01
N ASN A 468 -2.87 -5.16 6.25
CA ASN A 468 -1.61 -4.58 5.76
C ASN A 468 -0.53 -4.59 6.86
N LEU A 469 0.74 -4.73 6.47
CA LEU A 469 1.88 -4.76 7.38
C LEU A 469 2.72 -3.48 7.23
N PHE A 470 3.09 -2.90 8.36
CA PHE A 470 4.01 -1.77 8.49
C PHE A 470 5.13 -2.20 9.42
N GLU A 471 6.34 -2.46 8.91
CA GLU A 471 7.42 -3.02 9.73
C GLU A 471 8.78 -2.37 9.57
N ASN A 472 9.59 -2.39 10.64
CA ASN A 472 10.93 -1.81 10.63
C ASN A 472 10.94 -0.36 10.11
N ILE A 473 10.05 0.45 10.67
CA ILE A 473 9.85 1.85 10.31
C ILE A 473 10.39 2.74 11.41
N LYS A 474 11.07 3.80 11.02
CA LYS A 474 11.58 4.83 11.91
C LYS A 474 11.11 6.22 11.47
N GLY A 475 10.70 7.04 12.44
CA GLY A 475 10.49 8.47 12.22
C GLY A 475 9.06 8.89 11.89
N LEU A 476 8.10 7.96 11.83
CA LEU A 476 6.67 8.29 11.81
C LEU A 476 6.13 8.36 13.24
N ASN A 477 5.11 9.18 13.49
CA ASN A 477 4.61 9.45 14.84
C ASN A 477 3.33 8.64 15.16
N LYS A 478 2.18 8.95 14.57
CA LYS A 478 0.84 8.43 14.92
C LYS A 478 0.24 7.64 13.77
N ILE A 479 -0.72 6.78 14.11
CA ILE A 479 -1.67 6.18 13.17
C ILE A 479 -2.85 7.13 13.07
N SER A 480 -2.94 7.84 11.96
CA SER A 480 -3.99 8.80 11.68
C SER A 480 -4.96 8.35 10.60
N GLY A 481 -6.05 9.10 10.52
CA GLY A 481 -7.06 8.91 9.51
C GLY A 481 -7.63 10.26 9.12
N GLY A 482 -7.22 10.70 7.92
CA GLY A 482 -7.65 11.92 7.29
C GLY A 482 -8.87 11.77 6.38
N GLY A 483 -9.38 10.54 6.20
CA GLY A 483 -10.55 10.26 5.36
C GLY A 483 -11.78 11.08 5.73
N ALA A 484 -12.59 11.42 4.73
CA ALA A 484 -13.85 12.12 4.94
C ALA A 484 -14.82 11.30 5.84
N PRO A 485 -15.70 11.94 6.63
CA PRO A 485 -16.55 11.24 7.61
C PRO A 485 -17.38 10.09 7.03
N ASN A 486 -17.85 10.25 5.80
CA ASN A 486 -18.64 9.26 5.08
C ASN A 486 -17.89 7.95 4.82
N ASN A 487 -16.55 7.99 4.80
CA ASN A 487 -15.70 6.84 4.57
C ASN A 487 -15.26 6.15 5.86
N LEU A 488 -15.72 6.58 7.04
CA LEU A 488 -15.36 5.91 8.29
C LEU A 488 -15.99 4.51 8.41
N PRO A 489 -15.35 3.58 9.16
CA PRO A 489 -14.05 3.69 9.83
C PRO A 489 -12.85 3.79 8.87
N HIS A 490 -11.71 4.26 9.40
CA HIS A 490 -10.49 4.52 8.63
C HIS A 490 -9.84 3.25 8.08
N THR A 491 -9.92 2.15 8.83
CA THR A 491 -9.47 0.83 8.39
C THR A 491 -10.47 -0.26 8.75
N ALA A 492 -10.23 -1.44 8.19
CA ALA A 492 -10.82 -2.69 8.61
C ALA A 492 -9.76 -3.50 9.38
N ASN A 493 -10.05 -4.79 9.62
CA ASN A 493 -9.36 -5.57 10.61
C ASN A 493 -7.89 -5.91 10.28
N PHE A 494 -7.10 -6.10 11.35
CA PHE A 494 -5.77 -6.74 11.31
C PHE A 494 -4.68 -6.00 10.54
N ASN A 495 -4.80 -4.69 10.39
CA ASN A 495 -3.62 -3.89 10.04
C ASN A 495 -2.58 -4.02 11.16
N THR A 496 -1.33 -4.24 10.80
CA THR A 496 -0.27 -4.70 11.69
C THR A 496 0.93 -3.77 11.64
N TRP A 497 1.36 -3.28 12.81
CA TRP A 497 2.59 -2.53 13.00
C TRP A 497 3.58 -3.39 13.77
N TRP A 498 4.78 -3.56 13.21
CA TRP A 498 5.77 -4.50 13.71
C TRP A 498 7.15 -3.87 13.80
N ASN A 499 7.73 -3.79 15.00
CA ASN A 499 9.05 -3.17 15.21
C ASN A 499 9.13 -1.74 14.66
N VAL A 500 8.21 -0.88 15.10
CA VAL A 500 8.16 0.54 14.71
C VAL A 500 8.75 1.40 15.81
N GLU A 501 9.77 2.19 15.45
CA GLU A 501 10.37 3.21 16.32
C GLU A 501 9.76 4.57 15.97
N LEU A 502 8.89 5.07 16.84
CA LEU A 502 8.16 6.30 16.58
C LEU A 502 9.06 7.53 16.70
N ALA A 503 8.73 8.57 15.93
CA ALA A 503 9.28 9.91 16.16
C ALA A 503 8.74 10.53 17.45
N ASP A 504 9.38 11.62 17.90
CA ASP A 504 8.81 12.50 18.91
C ASP A 504 7.47 13.08 18.40
N PHE A 505 6.43 13.02 19.23
CA PHE A 505 5.11 13.53 18.90
C PHE A 505 5.08 15.06 18.77
N ASN A 506 6.05 15.78 19.37
CA ASN A 506 6.14 17.25 19.40
C ASN A 506 4.86 17.97 19.88
N ASP A 507 3.92 17.21 20.42
CA ASP A 507 2.71 17.62 21.10
C ASP A 507 2.67 16.89 22.45
N LYS A 508 1.93 17.40 23.43
CA LYS A 508 1.83 16.76 24.77
C LYS A 508 0.95 15.49 24.73
N ASP A 509 0.71 14.91 23.57
CA ASP A 509 -0.27 13.87 23.34
C ASP A 509 0.43 12.56 22.90
N SER A 510 0.47 11.61 23.84
CA SER A 510 1.07 10.29 23.65
C SER A 510 0.17 9.29 22.93
N GLU A 511 -1.06 9.66 22.53
CA GLU A 511 -1.99 8.71 21.92
C GLU A 511 -1.52 8.26 20.52
N MET A 512 -1.45 6.93 20.35
CA MET A 512 -1.00 6.30 19.11
C MET A 512 -1.98 6.52 17.96
N PHE A 513 -3.29 6.56 18.25
CA PHE A 513 -4.34 6.62 17.24
C PHE A 513 -5.03 7.97 17.23
N TYR A 514 -5.23 8.51 16.03
CA TYR A 514 -5.85 9.81 15.85
C TYR A 514 -6.85 9.79 14.69
N SER A 515 -7.98 10.49 14.83
CA SER A 515 -8.98 10.66 13.78
C SER A 515 -9.26 12.14 13.57
N TRP A 516 -9.22 12.61 12.32
CA TRP A 516 -9.32 14.04 12.01
C TRP A 516 -10.77 14.56 12.00
N GLN A 517 -11.77 13.66 12.07
CA GLN A 517 -13.18 14.00 11.84
C GLN A 517 -13.94 14.39 13.12
N SER A 518 -14.89 15.33 13.00
CA SER A 518 -15.82 15.75 14.07
C SER A 518 -17.24 15.34 13.67
N PRO A 519 -18.06 14.67 14.52
CA PRO A 519 -18.13 14.75 15.98
C PRO A 519 -17.42 13.60 16.72
N VAL A 520 -16.53 12.86 16.05
CA VAL A 520 -15.60 11.92 16.71
C VAL A 520 -14.72 12.66 17.74
N LYS A 521 -14.76 13.99 17.83
CA LYS A 521 -14.26 14.77 19.00
C LYS A 521 -14.72 14.22 20.35
N GLY A 522 -15.88 13.56 20.47
CA GLY A 522 -16.24 12.82 21.68
C GLY A 522 -15.28 11.65 21.94
N LEU A 523 -15.11 10.77 20.96
CA LEU A 523 -14.12 9.68 21.00
C LEU A 523 -12.68 10.19 21.12
N VAL A 524 -12.28 11.28 20.44
CA VAL A 524 -10.94 11.90 20.57
C VAL A 524 -10.75 12.52 21.96
N LYS A 525 -11.79 13.15 22.52
CA LYS A 525 -11.77 13.70 23.89
C LYS A 525 -11.75 12.61 24.96
N ASP A 526 -12.28 11.44 24.63
CA ASP A 526 -12.34 10.25 25.49
C ASP A 526 -11.24 9.21 25.14
N ASN A 527 -10.27 9.54 24.28
CA ASN A 527 -9.17 8.65 23.80
C ASN A 527 -9.59 7.33 23.11
N LEU A 528 -10.74 7.31 22.46
CA LEU A 528 -11.35 6.18 21.76
C LEU A 528 -11.10 6.16 20.24
N SER A 529 -10.15 6.96 19.71
CA SER A 529 -9.81 6.99 18.27
C SER A 529 -9.40 5.62 17.71
N HIS A 530 -8.79 4.77 18.54
CA HIS A 530 -8.38 3.41 18.17
C HIS A 530 -9.55 2.54 17.68
N GLN A 531 -10.80 2.85 18.06
CA GLN A 531 -11.99 2.13 17.59
C GLN A 531 -12.29 2.34 16.10
N MET A 532 -11.67 3.35 15.45
CA MET A 532 -11.74 3.54 13.99
C MET A 532 -10.70 2.68 13.24
N TYR A 533 -9.89 1.91 13.97
CA TYR A 533 -8.82 1.03 13.47
C TYR A 533 -8.97 -0.39 14.05
N PRO A 534 -10.13 -1.03 13.82
CA PRO A 534 -10.51 -2.23 14.54
C PRO A 534 -9.49 -3.38 14.34
N LYS A 535 -9.27 -4.13 15.43
CA LYS A 535 -8.38 -5.28 15.51
C LYS A 535 -6.96 -5.01 15.00
N SER A 536 -6.44 -3.80 15.24
CA SER A 536 -5.05 -3.49 14.91
C SER A 536 -4.10 -4.32 15.79
N ILE A 537 -2.98 -4.74 15.20
CA ILE A 537 -1.94 -5.54 15.86
C ILE A 537 -0.67 -4.69 15.97
N LEU A 538 -0.21 -4.38 17.18
CA LEU A 538 0.99 -3.57 17.42
C LEU A 538 2.01 -4.39 18.20
N ALA A 539 3.04 -4.91 17.53
CA ALA A 539 4.08 -5.70 18.17
C ALA A 539 5.44 -4.98 18.09
N GLY A 540 6.04 -4.70 19.24
CA GLY A 540 7.31 -3.96 19.31
C GLY A 540 7.23 -2.53 18.79
N VAL A 541 6.12 -1.85 19.03
CA VAL A 541 5.94 -0.42 18.76
C VAL A 541 6.36 0.37 20.00
N TYR A 542 7.28 1.33 19.85
CA TYR A 542 7.82 2.08 20.98
C TYR A 542 8.34 3.46 20.56
N GLN A 543 8.50 4.34 21.54
CA GLN A 543 9.24 5.59 21.40
C GLN A 543 10.38 5.63 22.45
N PRO A 544 11.61 6.06 22.11
CA PRO A 544 12.77 5.92 23.03
C PRO A 544 12.81 6.87 24.25
N GLN A 545 12.05 7.95 24.24
CA GLN A 545 12.09 9.07 25.19
C GLN A 545 10.83 9.19 26.06
N PHE A 546 9.69 8.66 25.63
CA PHE A 546 8.45 8.65 26.38
C PHE A 546 7.63 7.40 26.07
N GLU A 547 6.64 7.12 26.91
CA GLU A 547 5.69 6.02 26.70
C GLU A 547 4.49 6.50 25.88
N VAL A 548 4.16 5.71 24.86
CA VAL A 548 2.99 5.89 23.99
C VAL A 548 1.77 5.32 24.70
N THR A 549 0.60 5.92 24.47
CA THR A 549 -0.67 5.45 25.03
C THR A 549 -1.64 4.99 23.95
N ILE A 550 -2.52 4.07 24.32
CA ILE A 550 -3.72 3.70 23.59
C ILE A 550 -4.86 3.75 24.59
N ASN A 551 -5.79 4.69 24.40
CA ASN A 551 -6.87 4.95 25.36
C ASN A 551 -6.35 5.25 26.78
N GLY A 552 -5.28 6.04 26.86
CA GLY A 552 -4.56 6.35 28.11
C GLY A 552 -3.76 5.20 28.72
N ASN A 553 -3.78 3.99 28.12
CA ASN A 553 -3.06 2.82 28.62
C ASN A 553 -1.69 2.68 27.93
N GLN A 554 -0.65 2.43 28.71
CA GLN A 554 0.74 2.23 28.25
C GLN A 554 1.16 0.75 28.22
N ALA A 555 0.39 -0.12 28.87
CA ALA A 555 0.67 -1.55 28.99
C ALA A 555 0.16 -2.33 27.78
N ASP A 556 0.64 -3.57 27.66
CA ASP A 556 0.14 -4.46 26.61
C ASP A 556 -1.36 -4.76 26.80
N THR A 557 -2.14 -4.66 25.71
CA THR A 557 -3.58 -4.99 25.68
C THR A 557 -3.89 -6.12 24.69
N ASN A 558 -4.96 -6.85 24.97
CA ASN A 558 -5.53 -7.84 24.07
C ASN A 558 -7.05 -7.86 24.32
N ASP A 559 -7.72 -6.92 23.68
CA ASP A 559 -9.18 -6.75 23.75
C ASP A 559 -9.82 -6.93 22.37
N GLU A 560 -11.10 -6.58 22.25
CA GLU A 560 -11.83 -6.74 20.98
C GLU A 560 -11.39 -5.76 19.88
N TRP A 561 -10.69 -4.67 20.24
CA TRP A 561 -10.27 -3.60 19.34
C TRP A 561 -8.79 -3.64 19.02
N ILE A 562 -7.92 -3.93 19.99
CA ILE A 562 -6.48 -3.82 19.82
C ILE A 562 -5.77 -5.02 20.45
N TYR A 563 -4.78 -5.53 19.72
CA TYR A 563 -3.76 -6.42 20.25
C TYR A 563 -2.43 -5.69 20.28
N THR A 564 -1.75 -5.69 21.42
CA THR A 564 -0.36 -5.25 21.50
C THR A 564 0.54 -6.29 22.16
N GLU A 565 1.80 -6.28 21.75
CA GLU A 565 2.82 -7.16 22.32
C GLU A 565 4.16 -6.43 22.40
N ASN A 566 4.76 -6.42 23.59
CA ASN A 566 5.99 -5.68 23.88
C ASN A 566 5.89 -4.18 23.53
N PHE A 567 4.69 -3.61 23.67
CA PHE A 567 4.41 -2.19 23.47
C PHE A 567 5.22 -1.34 24.46
N ASN A 568 5.81 -0.24 23.99
CA ASN A 568 6.75 0.63 24.72
C ASN A 568 8.05 -0.04 25.22
N LYS A 569 8.28 -1.32 24.95
CA LYS A 569 9.40 -2.10 25.50
C LYS A 569 10.50 -2.43 24.48
N GLY A 570 10.42 -1.84 23.30
CA GLY A 570 11.35 -2.09 22.20
C GLY A 570 10.88 -3.21 21.26
N LYS A 571 11.80 -3.72 20.45
CA LYS A 571 11.50 -4.65 19.37
C LYS A 571 11.07 -6.04 19.87
N VAL A 572 10.40 -6.81 19.02
CA VAL A 572 10.09 -8.24 19.16
C VAL A 572 10.83 -9.08 18.10
N TYR A 573 10.94 -10.39 18.36
CA TYR A 573 11.41 -11.37 17.37
C TYR A 573 10.21 -12.08 16.69
N PRO A 574 10.23 -12.34 15.37
CA PRO A 574 11.28 -12.01 14.41
C PRO A 574 11.44 -10.51 14.19
N LEU A 575 12.66 -10.07 13.84
CA LEU A 575 12.90 -8.66 13.51
C LEU A 575 12.13 -8.22 12.27
N SER A 576 12.02 -9.11 11.29
CA SER A 576 11.18 -8.94 10.09
C SER A 576 10.13 -10.04 10.09
N LEU A 577 8.86 -9.65 10.25
CA LEU A 577 7.74 -10.57 10.20
C LEU A 577 7.58 -11.08 8.76
N TYR A 578 7.67 -10.21 7.76
CA TYR A 578 7.55 -10.62 6.36
C TYR A 578 8.59 -11.67 5.98
N ASP A 579 9.88 -11.44 6.28
CA ASP A 579 10.93 -12.40 5.91
C ASP A 579 10.75 -13.74 6.61
N ALA A 580 10.32 -13.71 7.87
CA ALA A 580 10.07 -14.91 8.65
C ALA A 580 8.89 -15.73 8.09
N GLN A 581 7.79 -15.06 7.71
CA GLN A 581 6.65 -15.70 7.05
C GLN A 581 7.00 -16.19 5.64
N LEU A 582 7.70 -15.38 4.84
CA LEU A 582 8.15 -15.73 3.48
C LEU A 582 9.06 -16.96 3.51
N LYS A 583 10.09 -16.96 4.35
CA LYS A 583 10.96 -18.11 4.54
C LYS A 583 10.18 -19.36 4.94
N MET A 584 9.20 -19.23 5.84
CA MET A 584 8.37 -20.35 6.25
C MET A 584 7.51 -20.88 5.08
N ARG A 585 6.91 -20.00 4.27
CA ARG A 585 6.09 -20.38 3.12
C ARG A 585 6.94 -21.08 2.04
N LEU A 586 8.05 -20.48 1.65
CA LEU A 586 8.91 -21.03 0.59
C LEU A 586 9.51 -22.40 0.98
N ASN A 587 9.88 -22.59 2.25
CA ASN A 587 10.37 -23.88 2.74
C ASN A 587 9.32 -25.00 2.76
N LYS A 588 8.02 -24.66 2.84
CA LYS A 588 6.91 -25.63 2.73
C LYS A 588 6.67 -26.10 1.29
N VAL A 589 7.10 -25.32 0.29
CA VAL A 589 6.94 -25.67 -1.14
C VAL A 589 8.05 -26.63 -1.60
N THR A 590 9.20 -26.64 -0.93
CA THR A 590 10.36 -27.49 -1.25
C THR A 590 10.33 -28.89 -0.62
N LYS A 591 9.33 -29.20 0.22
CA LYS A 591 9.10 -30.52 0.83
C LYS A 591 7.83 -31.13 0.26
#